data_AF-A0A973TRD7-F1
#
_entry.id   AF-A0A973TRD7-F1
#
_cell.length_a   1.000
_cell.length_b   1.000
_cell.length_c   1.000
_cell.angle_alpha   90.00
_cell.angle_beta   90.00
_cell.angle_gamma   90.00
#
_symmetry.space_group_name_H-M   'P 1'
#
loop_
_entity.id
_entity.type
_entity.pdbx_description
1 polymer ?
#
loop_
_entity_poly.entity_id
_entity_poly.type
_entity_poly.pdbx_seq_one_letter_code
_entity_poly.pdbx_strand_id
1 'polypeptide(L)'
;MSELKPLNPTEQDALVKQIGLTLMRAAPEEWRHVTAEYRATGRYFELAAEVRTADGGVRAWSPPQEVAGLFSRLRAGMYREGRGSWSNARYQLDHPSSYNLDFDRAEPTWTTPPPPQAYLDEMRFFPRTDDNVPDWLRRRLQQAPPPPPPVEPQPPRGFRTARVFDGAGPGGRPSVNRPPVADADPDLVLSNQDGAPVE
;
A
#
# COMPACT_ATOMS: atom_id res chain seq x y z
N MET A 1 18.93 -5.89 16.78
CA MET A 1 19.02 -5.69 15.32
C MET A 1 18.82 -7.05 14.70
N SER A 2 17.58 -7.41 14.36
CA SER A 2 17.28 -8.75 13.86
C SER A 2 17.91 -8.91 12.48
N GLU A 3 18.92 -9.75 12.36
CA GLU A 3 19.46 -10.19 11.08
C GLU A 3 18.28 -10.66 10.21
N LEU A 4 18.02 -9.97 9.10
CA LEU A 4 17.05 -10.41 8.10
C LEU A 4 17.58 -11.70 7.49
N LYS A 5 17.31 -12.82 8.14
CA LYS A 5 17.74 -14.13 7.65
C LYS A 5 17.07 -14.34 6.29
N PRO A 6 17.85 -14.52 5.21
CA PRO A 6 17.27 -14.80 3.90
C PRO A 6 16.42 -16.07 3.97
N LEU A 7 15.29 -16.08 3.28
CA LEU A 7 14.42 -17.25 3.28
C LEU A 7 15.16 -18.44 2.67
N ASN A 8 15.03 -19.60 3.32
CA ASN A 8 15.50 -20.86 2.77
C ASN A 8 14.71 -21.18 1.48
N PRO A 9 15.29 -21.95 0.53
CA PRO A 9 14.64 -22.23 -0.76
C PRO A 9 13.27 -22.89 -0.62
N THR A 10 13.05 -23.70 0.42
CA THR A 10 11.75 -24.30 0.73
C THR A 10 10.70 -23.27 1.11
N GLU A 11 11.07 -22.26 1.92
CA GLU A 11 10.15 -21.19 2.32
C GLU A 11 9.80 -20.29 1.12
N GLN A 12 10.78 -20.04 0.25
CA GLN A 12 10.55 -19.31 -1.00
C GLN A 12 9.57 -20.05 -1.91
N ASP A 13 9.79 -21.36 -2.14
CA ASP A 13 8.87 -22.21 -2.92
C ASP A 13 7.47 -22.26 -2.30
N ALA A 14 7.38 -22.37 -0.97
CA ALA A 14 6.12 -22.32 -0.26
C ALA A 14 5.38 -20.99 -0.51
N LEU A 15 6.05 -19.84 -0.43
CA LEU A 15 5.44 -18.54 -0.74
C LEU A 15 4.98 -18.45 -2.19
N VAL A 16 5.79 -18.91 -3.14
CA VAL A 16 5.44 -18.91 -4.58
C VAL A 16 4.18 -19.75 -4.85
N LYS A 17 4.08 -20.92 -4.20
CA LYS A 17 2.89 -21.77 -4.29
C LYS A 17 1.68 -21.14 -3.60
N GLN A 18 1.86 -20.52 -2.43
CA GLN A 18 0.77 -19.80 -1.74
C GLN A 18 0.24 -18.64 -2.58
N ILE A 19 1.10 -17.88 -3.26
CA ILE A 19 0.70 -16.83 -4.20
C ILE A 19 -0.18 -17.42 -5.30
N GLY A 20 0.29 -18.50 -5.96
CA GLY A 20 -0.46 -19.17 -7.03
C GLY A 20 -1.81 -19.71 -6.56
N LEU A 21 -1.88 -20.34 -5.39
CA LEU A 21 -3.13 -20.83 -4.80
C LEU A 21 -4.10 -19.70 -4.45
N THR A 22 -3.59 -18.58 -3.93
CA THR A 22 -4.41 -17.41 -3.58
C THR A 22 -4.98 -16.75 -4.84
N LEU A 23 -4.16 -16.60 -5.88
CA LEU A 23 -4.60 -16.12 -7.19
C LEU A 23 -5.64 -17.05 -7.80
N MET A 24 -5.40 -18.36 -7.78
CA MET A 24 -6.32 -19.38 -8.31
C MET A 24 -7.69 -19.35 -7.62
N ARG A 25 -7.72 -19.21 -6.29
CA ARG A 25 -8.96 -19.18 -5.50
C ARG A 25 -9.76 -17.90 -5.70
N ALA A 26 -9.07 -16.79 -5.93
CA ALA A 26 -9.71 -15.49 -6.12
C ALA A 26 -10.04 -15.20 -7.59
N ALA A 27 -9.42 -15.91 -8.52
CA ALA A 27 -9.68 -15.78 -9.94
C ALA A 27 -11.17 -16.03 -10.23
N PRO A 28 -11.76 -15.25 -11.15
CA PRO A 28 -13.16 -15.40 -11.50
C PRO A 28 -13.42 -16.74 -12.19
N GLU A 29 -14.68 -17.17 -12.25
CA GLU A 29 -15.08 -18.33 -13.03
C GLU A 29 -14.59 -18.26 -14.49
N GLU A 30 -14.32 -19.44 -15.06
CA GLU A 30 -13.88 -19.62 -16.47
C GLU A 30 -12.52 -18.98 -16.83
N TRP A 31 -11.69 -18.66 -15.84
CA TRP A 31 -10.32 -18.21 -16.08
C TRP A 31 -9.47 -19.32 -16.72
N ARG A 32 -8.59 -18.93 -17.65
CA ARG A 32 -7.68 -19.82 -18.38
C ARG A 32 -6.22 -19.42 -18.17
N HIS A 33 -5.98 -18.11 -18.08
CA HIS A 33 -4.68 -17.53 -17.81
C HIS A 33 -4.83 -16.32 -16.88
N VAL A 34 -3.98 -16.21 -15.87
CA VAL A 34 -3.89 -15.05 -14.97
C VAL A 34 -2.47 -14.50 -15.04
N THR A 35 -2.36 -13.21 -15.26
CA THR A 35 -1.10 -12.47 -15.15
C THR A 35 -1.21 -11.51 -13.98
N ALA A 36 -0.36 -11.65 -12.98
CA ALA A 36 -0.22 -10.72 -11.87
C ALA A 36 1.16 -10.03 -11.95
N GLU A 37 1.16 -8.71 -11.94
CA GLU A 37 2.36 -7.89 -11.96
C GLU A 37 2.46 -7.11 -10.65
N TYR A 38 3.49 -7.41 -9.89
CA TYR A 38 3.81 -6.73 -8.65
C TYR A 38 5.05 -5.87 -8.84
N ARG A 39 4.93 -4.59 -8.51
CA ARG A 39 6.01 -3.60 -8.63
C ARG A 39 6.19 -2.94 -7.27
N ALA A 40 7.41 -2.88 -6.76
CA ALA A 40 7.66 -2.31 -5.43
C ALA A 40 9.00 -1.58 -5.32
N THR A 41 8.96 -0.48 -4.56
CA THR A 41 10.12 0.34 -4.18
C THR A 41 9.91 0.83 -2.75
N GLY A 42 10.75 0.38 -1.83
CA GLY A 42 10.66 0.74 -0.42
C GLY A 42 9.34 0.26 0.18
N ARG A 43 8.53 1.19 0.70
CA ARG A 43 7.18 0.91 1.23
C ARG A 43 6.09 1.00 0.16
N TYR A 44 6.39 1.56 -1.00
CA TYR A 44 5.44 1.74 -2.07
C TYR A 44 5.36 0.49 -2.93
N PHE A 45 4.15 0.06 -3.29
CA PHE A 45 3.93 -1.03 -4.22
C PHE A 45 2.68 -0.80 -5.06
N GLU A 46 2.65 -1.40 -6.24
CA GLU A 46 1.48 -1.55 -7.10
C GLU A 46 1.32 -3.03 -7.44
N LEU A 47 0.07 -3.51 -7.42
CA LEU A 47 -0.29 -4.86 -7.86
C LEU A 47 -1.39 -4.73 -8.91
N ALA A 48 -1.05 -5.04 -10.15
CA ALA A 48 -2.00 -5.15 -11.24
C ALA A 48 -2.19 -6.62 -11.58
N ALA A 49 -3.41 -7.04 -11.92
CA ALA A 49 -3.62 -8.34 -12.52
C ALA A 49 -4.61 -8.28 -13.68
N GLU A 50 -4.46 -9.25 -14.57
CA GLU A 50 -5.31 -9.46 -15.72
C GLU A 50 -5.71 -10.93 -15.77
N VAL A 51 -6.95 -11.19 -16.18
CA VAL A 51 -7.46 -12.54 -16.37
C VAL A 51 -7.91 -12.69 -17.81
N ARG A 52 -7.46 -13.78 -18.43
CA ARG A 52 -7.99 -14.26 -19.71
C ARG A 52 -8.95 -15.41 -19.46
N THR A 53 -10.15 -15.28 -19.99
CA THR A 53 -11.21 -16.31 -19.90
C THR A 53 -11.06 -17.33 -21.03
N ALA A 54 -11.76 -18.47 -20.92
CA ALA A 54 -11.79 -19.50 -21.95
C ALA A 54 -12.31 -18.99 -23.32
N ASP A 55 -13.18 -17.98 -23.31
CA ASP A 55 -13.70 -17.29 -24.50
C ASP A 55 -12.65 -16.37 -25.18
N GLY A 56 -11.48 -16.20 -24.56
CA GLY A 56 -10.40 -15.36 -25.07
C GLY A 56 -10.47 -13.90 -24.63
N GLY A 57 -11.54 -13.49 -23.92
CA GLY A 57 -11.68 -12.16 -23.35
C GLY A 57 -10.62 -11.90 -22.27
N VAL A 58 -9.93 -10.76 -22.37
CA VAL A 58 -8.97 -10.26 -21.37
C VAL A 58 -9.61 -9.12 -20.58
N ARG A 59 -9.56 -9.21 -19.25
CA ARG A 59 -10.03 -8.13 -18.37
C ARG A 59 -9.03 -7.85 -17.26
N ALA A 60 -8.89 -6.58 -16.91
CA ALA A 60 -8.23 -6.19 -15.67
C ALA A 60 -9.01 -6.75 -14.48
N TRP A 61 -8.27 -7.21 -13.47
CA TRP A 61 -8.81 -7.82 -12.28
C TRP A 61 -7.96 -7.42 -11.08
N SER A 62 -8.60 -7.14 -9.95
CA SER A 62 -7.92 -6.80 -8.71
C SER A 62 -7.83 -8.04 -7.81
N PRO A 63 -6.63 -8.62 -7.63
CA PRO A 63 -6.45 -9.76 -6.74
C PRO A 63 -6.56 -9.32 -5.27
N PRO A 64 -6.76 -10.27 -4.33
CA PRO A 64 -6.82 -9.97 -2.90
C PRO A 64 -5.53 -9.29 -2.41
N GLN A 65 -5.66 -8.37 -1.44
CA GLN A 65 -4.50 -7.66 -0.88
C GLN A 65 -3.48 -8.61 -0.22
N GLU A 66 -3.91 -9.80 0.22
CA GLU A 66 -3.02 -10.84 0.74
C GLU A 66 -1.92 -11.21 -0.27
N VAL A 67 -2.23 -11.20 -1.58
CA VAL A 67 -1.26 -11.48 -2.65
C VAL A 67 -0.10 -10.48 -2.61
N ALA A 68 -0.39 -9.19 -2.44
CA ALA A 68 0.65 -8.17 -2.29
C ALA A 68 1.53 -8.41 -1.05
N GLY A 69 0.92 -8.83 0.06
CA GLY A 69 1.64 -9.22 1.28
C GLY A 69 2.58 -10.41 1.06
N LEU A 70 2.13 -11.43 0.32
CA LEU A 70 2.95 -12.59 -0.03
C LEU A 70 4.14 -12.22 -0.94
N PHE A 71 3.92 -11.38 -1.96
CA PHE A 71 5.01 -10.85 -2.79
C PHE A 71 6.01 -10.02 -1.97
N SER A 72 5.53 -9.16 -1.08
CA SER A 72 6.37 -8.37 -0.19
C SER A 72 7.24 -9.26 0.70
N ARG A 73 6.67 -10.35 1.23
CA ARG A 73 7.42 -11.35 2.03
C ARG A 73 8.43 -12.12 1.18
N LEU A 74 8.07 -12.52 -0.04
CA LEU A 74 9.00 -13.16 -0.97
C LEU A 74 10.17 -12.24 -1.31
N ARG A 75 9.88 -10.96 -1.57
CA ARG A 75 10.87 -9.91 -1.84
C ARG A 75 11.83 -9.73 -0.67
N ALA A 76 11.30 -9.64 0.55
CA ALA A 76 12.10 -9.57 1.78
C ALA A 76 12.99 -10.81 1.93
N GLY A 77 12.47 -11.99 1.64
CA GLY A 77 13.21 -13.24 1.73
C GLY A 77 14.24 -13.50 0.65
N MET A 78 14.10 -12.85 -0.50
CA MET A 78 15.05 -12.89 -1.62
C MET A 78 16.12 -11.80 -1.53
N TYR A 79 16.05 -10.93 -0.51
CA TYR A 79 17.08 -9.96 -0.23
C TYR A 79 18.44 -10.64 -0.01
N ARG A 80 19.47 -10.05 -0.60
CA ARG A 80 20.87 -10.40 -0.35
C ARG A 80 21.67 -9.15 -0.03
N GLU A 81 22.46 -9.23 1.03
CA GLU A 81 23.35 -8.14 1.44
C GLU A 81 24.25 -7.72 0.27
N GLY A 82 24.38 -6.40 0.06
CA GLY A 82 25.17 -5.84 -1.03
C GLY A 82 24.54 -5.95 -2.42
N ARG A 83 23.59 -6.85 -2.67
CA ARG A 83 22.87 -6.96 -3.96
C ARG A 83 21.47 -6.33 -3.92
N GLY A 84 20.84 -6.34 -2.74
CA GLY A 84 19.45 -5.96 -2.52
C GLY A 84 18.44 -6.98 -3.02
N SER A 85 17.22 -6.50 -3.31
CA SER A 85 16.11 -7.32 -3.84
C SER A 85 15.69 -6.89 -5.24
N TRP A 86 14.70 -7.58 -5.80
CA TRP A 86 14.06 -7.24 -7.06
C TRP A 86 13.02 -6.12 -6.89
N SER A 87 12.66 -5.46 -7.99
CA SER A 87 11.69 -4.35 -8.01
C SER A 87 10.40 -4.72 -8.73
N ASN A 88 10.49 -5.61 -9.72
CA ASN A 88 9.36 -6.12 -10.48
C ASN A 88 9.26 -7.64 -10.29
N ALA A 89 8.04 -8.14 -10.21
CA ALA A 89 7.72 -9.55 -10.28
C ALA A 89 6.49 -9.75 -11.18
N ARG A 90 6.58 -10.69 -12.10
CA ARG A 90 5.48 -11.11 -12.97
C ARG A 90 5.16 -12.58 -12.74
N TYR A 91 3.97 -12.83 -12.22
CA TYR A 91 3.45 -14.17 -11.97
C TYR A 91 2.41 -14.49 -13.04
N GLN A 92 2.64 -15.57 -13.78
CA GLN A 92 1.74 -16.10 -14.79
C GLN A 92 1.22 -17.44 -14.28
N LEU A 93 -0.09 -17.63 -14.33
CA LEU A 93 -0.77 -18.85 -13.92
C LEU A 93 -1.67 -19.31 -15.07
N ASP A 94 -1.41 -20.52 -15.55
CA ASP A 94 -2.15 -21.20 -16.60
C ASP A 94 -2.95 -22.37 -16.00
N HIS A 95 -4.23 -22.44 -16.35
CA HIS A 95 -5.08 -23.56 -15.99
C HIS A 95 -4.54 -24.86 -16.63
N PRO A 96 -4.48 -26.01 -15.92
CA PRO A 96 -5.02 -26.25 -14.57
C PRO A 96 -4.08 -25.93 -13.40
N SER A 97 -2.76 -25.89 -13.59
CA SER A 97 -1.83 -25.70 -12.47
C SER A 97 -0.41 -25.30 -12.88
N SER A 98 -0.21 -24.83 -14.11
CA SER A 98 1.12 -24.41 -14.57
C SER A 98 1.33 -22.96 -14.15
N TYR A 99 2.49 -22.63 -13.59
CA TYR A 99 2.83 -21.26 -13.24
C TYR A 99 4.25 -20.91 -13.63
N ASN A 100 4.49 -19.63 -13.87
CA ASN A 100 5.81 -19.07 -14.10
C ASN A 100 5.94 -17.76 -13.32
N LEU A 101 7.00 -17.65 -12.53
CA LEU A 101 7.34 -16.42 -11.82
C LEU A 101 8.66 -15.88 -12.36
N ASP A 102 8.61 -14.67 -12.89
CA ASP A 102 9.78 -13.89 -13.28
C ASP A 102 9.95 -12.69 -12.35
N PHE A 103 11.18 -12.28 -12.09
CA PHE A 103 11.48 -11.09 -11.30
C PHE A 103 12.74 -10.42 -11.81
N ASP A 104 12.73 -9.09 -11.79
CA ASP A 104 13.82 -8.28 -12.32
C ASP A 104 14.09 -7.02 -11.49
N ARG A 105 15.15 -6.30 -11.88
CA ARG A 105 15.62 -5.06 -11.24
C ARG A 105 15.55 -3.85 -12.19
N ALA A 106 14.83 -3.96 -13.30
CA ALA A 106 14.60 -2.88 -14.23
C ALA A 106 13.72 -1.79 -13.59
N GLU A 107 13.64 -0.61 -14.24
CA GLU A 107 12.80 0.47 -13.72
C GLU A 107 11.32 0.05 -13.78
N PRO A 108 10.62 -0.02 -12.63
CA PRO A 108 9.19 -0.26 -12.63
C PRO A 108 8.45 0.85 -13.36
N THR A 109 7.57 0.47 -14.28
CA THR A 109 6.61 1.40 -14.87
C THR A 109 5.48 1.58 -13.85
N TRP A 110 5.23 2.81 -13.41
CA TRP A 110 4.21 3.08 -12.40
C TRP A 110 2.93 3.61 -13.04
N THR A 111 1.77 3.18 -12.55
CA THR A 111 0.51 3.84 -12.87
C THR A 111 0.42 5.15 -12.08
N THR A 112 0.70 5.10 -10.79
CA THR A 112 0.86 6.28 -9.93
C THR A 112 2.32 6.38 -9.49
N PRO A 113 3.03 7.50 -9.79
CA PRO A 113 4.44 7.62 -9.46
C PRO A 113 4.65 7.61 -7.93
N PRO A 114 5.64 6.85 -7.42
CA PRO A 114 5.92 6.79 -5.99
C PRO A 114 6.50 8.11 -5.47
N PRO A 115 6.26 8.44 -4.18
CA PRO A 115 6.87 9.61 -3.57
C PRO A 115 8.40 9.47 -3.46
N PRO A 116 9.18 10.57 -3.44
CA PRO A 116 10.63 10.52 -3.31
C PRO A 116 11.14 9.70 -2.12
N GLN A 117 10.39 9.72 -1.01
CA GLN A 117 10.68 8.95 0.20
C GLN A 117 10.71 7.44 -0.03
N ALA A 118 9.91 6.92 -0.98
CA ALA A 118 9.87 5.49 -1.28
C ALA A 118 11.24 4.98 -1.79
N TYR A 119 11.93 5.77 -2.61
CA TYR A 119 13.27 5.41 -3.12
C TYR A 119 14.34 5.45 -2.01
N LEU A 120 14.21 6.37 -1.05
CA LEU A 120 15.09 6.40 0.13
C LEU A 120 14.85 5.19 1.05
N ASP A 121 13.57 4.87 1.30
CA ASP A 121 13.18 3.67 2.04
C ASP A 121 13.68 2.39 1.36
N GLU A 122 13.68 2.35 0.03
CA GLU A 122 14.19 1.22 -0.75
C GLU A 122 15.67 0.93 -0.44
N MET A 123 16.50 1.97 -0.43
CA MET A 123 17.92 1.83 -0.06
C MET A 123 18.10 1.46 1.42
N ARG A 124 17.19 1.91 2.29
CA ARG A 124 17.23 1.58 3.72
C ARG A 124 16.82 0.14 4.02
N PHE A 125 15.78 -0.37 3.35
CA PHE A 125 15.28 -1.73 3.56
C PHE A 125 16.09 -2.79 2.81
N PHE A 126 16.60 -2.44 1.63
CA PHE A 126 17.35 -3.35 0.78
C PHE A 126 18.70 -2.73 0.42
N PRO A 127 19.62 -2.58 1.40
CA PRO A 127 20.90 -1.95 1.14
C PRO A 127 21.71 -2.75 0.12
N ARG A 128 22.24 -2.03 -0.87
CA ARG A 128 23.02 -2.56 -2.01
C ARG A 128 24.36 -1.83 -2.06
N THR A 129 25.40 -2.50 -2.55
CA THR A 129 26.66 -1.81 -2.92
C THR A 129 26.39 -0.90 -4.11
N ASP A 130 27.19 0.15 -4.26
CA ASP A 130 27.01 1.13 -5.34
C ASP A 130 26.91 0.43 -6.72
N ASP A 131 27.80 -0.52 -7.01
CA ASP A 131 27.78 -1.35 -8.24
C ASP A 131 26.45 -2.09 -8.49
N ASN A 132 25.74 -2.49 -7.43
CA ASN A 132 24.45 -3.17 -7.51
C ASN A 132 23.24 -2.22 -7.50
N VAL A 133 23.46 -0.91 -7.36
CA VAL A 133 22.38 0.08 -7.47
C VAL A 133 22.10 0.31 -8.96
N PRO A 134 20.89 -0.05 -9.45
CA PRO A 134 20.57 0.18 -10.85
C PRO A 134 20.54 1.68 -11.18
N ASP A 135 20.90 2.03 -12.41
CA ASP A 135 21.05 3.44 -12.84
C ASP A 135 19.79 4.27 -12.60
N TRP A 136 18.62 3.70 -12.91
CA TRP A 136 17.33 4.34 -12.67
C TRP A 136 17.13 4.71 -11.18
N LEU A 137 17.56 3.85 -10.25
CA LEU A 137 17.41 4.12 -8.82
C LEU A 137 18.39 5.20 -8.37
N ARG A 138 19.64 5.17 -8.87
CA ARG A 138 20.61 6.27 -8.63
C ARG A 138 20.05 7.61 -9.09
N ARG A 139 19.47 7.66 -10.30
CA ARG A 139 18.85 8.87 -10.85
C ARG A 139 17.69 9.36 -9.99
N ARG A 140 16.79 8.48 -9.55
CA ARG A 140 15.65 8.84 -8.68
C ARG A 140 16.11 9.36 -7.31
N LEU A 141 17.17 8.78 -6.74
CA LEU A 141 17.76 9.23 -5.48
C LEU A 141 18.39 10.62 -5.60
N GLN A 142 19.04 10.94 -6.72
CA GLN A 142 19.60 12.27 -6.99
C GLN A 142 18.52 13.34 -7.24
N GLN A 143 17.36 12.93 -7.75
CA GLN A 143 16.21 13.81 -7.98
C GLN A 143 15.35 14.03 -6.72
N ALA A 144 15.57 13.23 -5.66
CA ALA A 144 14.84 13.42 -4.42
C ALA A 144 15.22 14.79 -3.83
N PRO A 145 14.24 15.67 -3.53
CA PRO A 145 14.53 16.94 -2.89
C PRO A 145 15.24 16.67 -1.56
N PRO A 146 16.18 17.55 -1.14
CA PRO A 146 16.81 17.41 0.16
C PRO A 146 15.71 17.30 1.23
N PRO A 147 15.94 16.51 2.30
CA PRO A 147 14.99 16.43 3.40
C PRO A 147 14.65 17.86 3.83
N PRO A 148 13.35 18.16 4.09
CA PRO A 148 13.00 19.49 4.58
C PRO A 148 13.89 19.79 5.79
N PRO A 149 14.40 21.03 5.92
CA PRO A 149 15.18 21.39 7.10
C PRO A 149 14.41 20.96 8.35
N PRO A 150 15.07 20.47 9.40
CA PRO A 150 14.39 20.10 10.63
C PRO A 150 13.46 21.24 10.99
N VAL A 151 12.17 20.95 11.06
CA VAL A 151 11.16 21.93 11.45
C VAL A 151 11.54 22.29 12.88
N GLU A 152 12.25 23.41 13.06
CA GLU A 152 12.42 24.00 14.38
C GLU A 152 11.02 24.04 14.98
N PRO A 153 10.81 23.54 16.21
CA PRO A 153 9.48 23.52 16.81
C PRO A 153 8.95 24.94 16.77
N GLN A 154 8.03 25.21 15.85
CA GLN A 154 7.36 26.48 15.76
C GLN A 154 6.72 26.66 17.14
N PRO A 155 6.95 27.79 17.84
CA PRO A 155 6.26 28.03 19.10
C PRO A 155 4.77 27.78 18.85
N PRO A 156 4.08 27.05 19.73
CA PRO A 156 2.74 26.57 19.47
C PRO A 156 1.90 27.74 18.97
N ARG A 157 1.47 27.69 17.69
CA ARG A 157 0.51 28.64 17.17
C ARG A 157 -0.71 28.46 18.04
N GLY A 158 -0.94 29.44 18.93
CA GLY A 158 -1.94 29.34 19.98
C GLY A 158 -3.24 28.81 19.39
N PHE A 159 -3.69 27.67 19.91
CA PHE A 159 -5.00 27.14 19.60
C PHE A 159 -6.01 28.27 19.80
N ARG A 160 -6.67 28.73 18.73
CA ARG A 160 -7.87 29.55 18.87
C ARG A 160 -8.95 28.60 19.34
N THR A 161 -9.07 28.46 20.66
CA THR A 161 -10.20 27.76 21.28
C THR A 161 -11.46 28.51 20.87
N ALA A 162 -12.34 27.86 20.11
CA ALA A 162 -13.69 28.38 19.93
C ALA A 162 -14.34 28.48 21.32
N ARG A 163 -14.76 29.69 21.72
CA ARG A 163 -15.44 29.89 23.00
C ARG A 163 -16.86 29.33 22.87
N VAL A 164 -17.08 28.13 23.41
CA VAL A 164 -18.43 27.52 23.55
C VAL A 164 -19.12 28.05 24.81
N PHE A 165 -19.10 29.36 25.05
CA PHE A 165 -19.83 29.97 26.17
C PHE A 165 -20.20 31.42 25.83
N ASP A 166 -21.50 31.73 25.86
CA ASP A 166 -22.05 33.07 25.55
C ASP A 166 -22.01 34.03 26.75
N GLY A 167 -21.59 33.57 27.94
CA GLY A 167 -21.40 34.44 29.11
C GLY A 167 -21.50 33.72 30.46
N ALA A 168 -20.97 34.35 31.51
CA ALA A 168 -21.03 33.87 32.89
C ALA A 168 -22.15 34.60 33.66
N GLY A 169 -23.08 33.84 34.25
CA GLY A 169 -24.03 34.38 35.23
C GLY A 169 -23.37 34.62 36.60
N PRO A 170 -23.92 35.50 37.45
CA PRO A 170 -23.37 35.78 38.78
C PRO A 170 -23.36 34.50 39.63
N GLY A 171 -22.16 34.04 40.02
CA GLY A 171 -21.95 32.83 40.83
C GLY A 171 -21.23 31.66 40.14
N GLY A 172 -20.78 31.81 38.88
CA GLY A 172 -19.83 30.87 38.27
C GLY A 172 -20.39 29.50 37.87
N ARG A 173 -21.71 29.31 37.84
CA ARG A 173 -22.35 28.11 37.30
C ARG A 173 -22.73 28.35 35.83
N PRO A 174 -22.30 27.49 34.89
CA PRO A 174 -22.71 27.63 33.49
C PRO A 174 -24.23 27.43 33.37
N SER A 175 -24.94 28.40 32.80
CA SER A 175 -26.38 28.33 32.54
C SER A 175 -26.61 28.15 31.05
N VAL A 176 -27.37 27.11 30.69
CA VAL A 176 -27.84 26.87 29.32
C VAL A 176 -29.34 27.19 29.30
N ASN A 177 -29.71 28.33 28.73
CA ASN A 177 -31.11 28.63 28.45
C ASN A 177 -31.49 28.01 27.11
N ARG A 178 -31.78 26.70 27.11
CA ARG A 178 -32.37 26.03 25.95
C ARG A 178 -33.90 26.07 26.12
N PRO A 179 -34.67 26.56 25.14
CA PRO A 179 -36.11 26.35 25.16
C PRO A 179 -36.40 24.84 25.16
N PRO A 180 -37.44 24.37 25.89
CA PRO A 180 -37.77 22.96 25.95
C PRO A 180 -38.16 22.45 24.56
N VAL A 181 -37.53 21.35 24.14
CA VAL A 181 -37.92 20.65 22.92
C VAL A 181 -39.28 20.03 23.16
N ALA A 182 -40.25 20.30 22.28
CA ALA A 182 -41.54 19.63 22.31
C ALA A 182 -41.34 18.15 21.98
N ASP A 183 -41.97 17.30 22.77
CA ASP A 183 -42.01 15.84 22.62
C ASP A 183 -42.57 15.47 21.24
N ALA A 184 -41.74 14.83 20.41
CA ALA A 184 -42.16 14.21 19.17
C ALA A 184 -41.30 12.96 18.92
N ASP A 185 -41.98 11.82 19.12
CA ASP A 185 -41.73 10.42 18.78
C ASP A 185 -40.30 9.89 18.44
N PRO A 186 -39.85 8.79 19.09
CA PRO A 186 -38.53 8.18 18.91
C PRO A 186 -38.37 7.22 17.71
N ASP A 187 -39.20 7.29 16.67
CA ASP A 187 -39.17 6.34 15.54
C ASP A 187 -38.59 6.95 14.25
N LEU A 188 -37.31 7.38 14.27
CA LEU A 188 -36.54 7.59 13.03
C LEU A 188 -35.01 7.72 13.24
N VAL A 189 -34.41 6.90 14.10
CA VAL A 189 -32.93 6.77 14.16
C VAL A 189 -32.50 5.62 13.25
N LEU A 190 -32.77 5.71 11.95
CA LEU A 190 -32.22 4.78 10.94
C LEU A 190 -32.54 5.27 9.52
N SER A 191 -32.03 6.44 9.14
CA SER A 191 -31.87 6.81 7.73
C SER A 191 -30.96 8.02 7.61
N ASN A 192 -30.11 8.00 6.58
CA ASN A 192 -29.28 9.10 6.09
C ASN A 192 -27.91 9.30 6.74
N GLN A 193 -26.93 8.48 6.34
CA GLN A 193 -25.65 9.03 5.88
C GLN A 193 -25.20 8.30 4.61
N ASP A 194 -25.99 8.48 3.55
CA ASP A 194 -25.47 8.55 2.19
C ASP A 194 -25.19 10.04 1.90
N GLY A 195 -24.04 10.33 1.28
CA GLY A 195 -23.73 11.66 0.75
C GLY A 195 -22.72 12.46 1.57
N ALA A 196 -21.44 12.28 1.28
CA ALA A 196 -20.49 13.40 1.31
C ALA A 196 -19.67 13.39 -0.01
N PRO A 197 -19.70 14.50 -0.78
CA PRO A 197 -19.21 14.56 -2.14
C PRO A 197 -17.69 14.74 -2.26
N VAL A 198 -17.24 14.46 -3.49
CA VAL A 198 -15.91 14.64 -4.06
C VAL A 198 -15.37 16.07 -3.96
N GLU A 199 -14.10 16.20 -3.60
CA GLU A 199 -13.15 17.21 -4.11
C GLU A 199 -11.81 16.53 -4.39
#